data_AF-A0A0K0LSX8-F1
#
_entry.id   AF-A0A0K0LSX8-F1
#
_cell.length_a   1.000
_cell.length_b   1.000
_cell.length_c   1.000
_cell.angle_alpha   90.00
_cell.angle_beta   90.00
_cell.angle_gamma   90.00
#
_symmetry.space_group_name_H-M   'P 1'
#
loop_
_entity.id
_entity.type
_entity.pdbx_description
1 polymer ?
#
loop_
_entity_poly.entity_id
_entity_poly.type
_entity_poly.pdbx_seq_one_letter_code
_entity_poly.pdbx_strand_id
1 'polypeptide(L)' 'MAVPKKRTSLAKKRIHKSLWKRKGYWSALKAFSLAKSLSTGNSKSFFVPIPKS' A
#
# COMPACT_ATOMS: atom_id res chain seq x y z
N MET A 1 0.84 -19.50 28.39
CA MET A 1 0.62 -18.38 27.43
C MET A 1 0.15 -17.16 28.21
N ALA A 2 0.60 -15.95 27.86
CA ALA A 2 0.15 -14.74 28.54
C ALA A 2 -1.27 -14.36 28.06
N VAL A 3 -2.17 -14.05 29.01
CA VAL A 3 -3.56 -13.67 28.74
C VAL A 3 -3.76 -12.19 29.08
N PRO A 4 -4.41 -11.39 28.22
CA PRO A 4 -4.65 -9.98 28.51
C PRO A 4 -5.60 -9.82 29.70
N LYS A 5 -5.14 -9.12 30.74
CA LYS A 5 -5.95 -8.90 31.95
C LYS A 5 -7.14 -7.96 31.73
N LYS A 6 -7.02 -7.03 30.76
CA LYS A 6 -8.04 -6.03 30.42
C LYS A 6 -8.10 -5.86 28.90
N ARG A 7 -9.29 -5.50 28.39
CA ARG A 7 -9.47 -5.16 26.98
C ARG A 7 -8.77 -3.86 26.63
N THR A 8 -8.30 -3.75 25.39
CA THR A 8 -7.79 -2.49 24.86
C THR A 8 -8.90 -1.45 24.75
N SER A 9 -8.57 -0.19 25.02
CA SER A 9 -9.52 0.91 24.82
C SER A 9 -9.83 1.07 23.33
N LEU A 10 -11.01 1.65 23.03
CA LEU A 10 -11.43 1.88 21.64
C LEU A 10 -10.44 2.77 20.88
N ALA A 11 -9.89 3.79 21.55
CA ALA A 11 -8.88 4.68 20.98
C ALA A 11 -7.61 3.90 20.57
N LYS A 12 -7.05 3.08 21.47
CA LYS A 12 -5.85 2.27 21.18
C LYS A 12 -6.11 1.28 20.05
N LYS A 13 -7.29 0.65 20.01
CA LYS A 13 -7.68 -0.24 18.91
C LYS A 13 -7.74 0.50 17.56
N ARG A 14 -8.29 1.72 17.54
CA ARG A 14 -8.40 2.54 16.32
C ARG A 14 -7.02 2.96 15.80
N ILE A 15 -6.10 3.36 16.70
CA ILE A 15 -4.72 3.74 16.33
C ILE A 15 -3.98 2.56 15.68
N HIS A 16 -4.04 1.36 16.27
CA HIS A 16 -3.43 0.18 15.64
C HIS A 16 -3.99 -0.09 14.23
N LYS A 17 -5.30 0.02 14.07
CA LYS A 17 -5.94 -0.17 12.76
C LYS A 17 -5.57 0.93 11.75
N SER A 18 -5.46 2.19 12.17
CA SER A 18 -5.08 3.29 11.27
C SER A 18 -3.64 3.15 10.80
N LEU A 19 -2.72 2.74 11.67
CA LEU A 19 -1.33 2.45 11.30
C LEU A 19 -1.24 1.31 10.27
N TRP A 20 -2.03 0.26 10.44
CA TRP A 20 -2.09 -0.84 9.47
C TRP A 20 -2.65 -0.37 8.11
N LYS A 21 -3.75 0.39 8.11
CA LYS A 21 -4.34 0.96 6.88
C LYS A 21 -3.43 1.96 6.17
N ARG A 22 -2.64 2.75 6.91
CA ARG A 22 -1.71 3.73 6.35
C ARG A 22 -0.63 3.10 5.45
N LYS A 23 -0.27 1.84 5.67
CA LYS A 23 0.67 1.13 4.79
C LYS A 23 0.13 0.98 3.36
N GLY A 24 -1.17 0.74 3.21
CA GLY A 24 -1.81 0.62 1.89
C GLY A 24 -1.75 1.92 1.08
N TYR A 25 -1.87 3.06 1.75
CA TYR A 25 -1.73 4.38 1.10
C TYR A 25 -0.37 4.56 0.43
N TRP A 26 0.72 4.20 1.11
CA TRP A 26 2.07 4.28 0.54
C TRP A 26 2.26 3.34 -0.64
N SER A 27 1.72 2.12 -0.57
CA SER A 27 1.73 1.20 -1.71
C SER A 27 0.96 1.73 -2.90
N ALA A 28 -0.21 2.34 -2.68
CA ALA A 28 -1.01 2.94 -3.74
C ALA A 28 -0.29 4.11 -4.42
N LEU A 29 0.37 4.98 -3.66
CA LEU A 29 1.18 6.08 -4.21
C LEU A 29 2.30 5.57 -5.11
N LYS A 30 3.05 4.55 -4.65
CA LYS A 30 4.13 3.93 -5.45
C LYS A 30 3.59 3.28 -6.72
N ALA A 31 2.49 2.53 -6.61
CA ALA A 31 1.85 1.88 -7.75
C ALA A 31 1.34 2.90 -8.78
N PHE A 32 0.75 4.01 -8.34
CA PHE A 32 0.27 5.07 -9.23
C PHE A 32 1.42 5.76 -9.97
N SER A 33 2.50 6.12 -9.27
CA SER A 33 3.70 6.69 -9.88
C SER A 33 4.30 5.73 -10.92
N LEU A 34 4.36 4.43 -10.60
CA LEU A 34 4.83 3.40 -11.52
C LEU A 34 3.94 3.29 -12.77
N ALA A 35 2.61 3.23 -12.59
CA ALA A 35 1.66 3.14 -13.70
C ALA A 35 1.80 4.33 -14.66
N LYS A 36 1.98 5.55 -14.13
CA LYS A 36 2.22 6.74 -14.95
C LYS A 36 3.52 6.63 -15.76
N SER A 37 4.60 6.16 -15.15
CA SER A 37 5.87 5.94 -15.86
C SER A 37 5.72 4.92 -17.00
N LEU A 38 5.09 3.77 -16.72
CA LEU A 38 4.84 2.71 -17.71
C LEU A 38 3.95 3.17 -18.86
N SER A 39 2.93 3.98 -18.57
CA SER A 39 1.99 4.50 -19.58
C SER A 39 2.67 5.33 -20.68
N THR A 40 3.85 5.91 -20.40
CA THR A 40 4.57 6.71 -21.40
C THR A 40 5.39 5.89 -22.40
N GLY A 41 5.59 4.59 -22.15
CA GLY A 41 6.39 3.70 -23.03
C GLY A 41 7.89 4.05 -23.11
N ASN A 42 8.33 5.11 -22.42
CA ASN A 42 9.71 5.61 -22.47
C ASN A 42 10.64 4.97 -21.41
N SER A 43 10.08 4.15 -20.51
CA SER A 43 10.85 3.49 -19.46
C SER A 43 11.72 2.36 -20.01
N LYS A 44 13.05 2.54 -19.98
CA LYS A 44 14.02 1.53 -20.46
C LYS A 44 14.29 0.40 -19.46
N SER A 45 13.98 0.60 -18.19
CA SER A 45 14.29 -0.34 -17.10
C SER A 45 13.13 -1.27 -16.71
N PHE A 46 11.90 -0.90 -17.04
CA PHE A 46 10.69 -1.64 -16.69
C PHE A 46 9.92 -1.95 -17.97
N PHE A 47 9.79 -3.25 -18.28
CA PHE A 47 9.09 -3.75 -19.46
C PHE A 47 7.75 -4.35 -19.04
N VAL A 48 6.67 -3.84 -19.60
CA VAL A 48 5.34 -4.46 -19.54
C VAL A 48 4.94 -4.77 -20.98
N PRO A 49 4.60 -6.03 -21.32
CA PRO A 49 4.13 -6.37 -22.65
C PRO A 49 2.76 -5.71 -22.88
N ILE A 50 2.74 -4.60 -23.60
CA ILE A 50 1.51 -3.94 -24.03
C ILE A 50 1.14 -4.56 -25.39
N PRO A 51 -0.05 -5.18 -25.55
CA PRO A 51 -0.53 -5.56 -26.87
C PRO A 51 -0.69 -4.26 -27.68
N LYS A 52 0.13 -4.09 -28.72
CA LYS A 52 -0.03 -3.03 -29.70
C LYS A 52 -1.25 -3.39 -30.55
N SER A 53 -2.30 -2.56 -30.50
CA SER A 53 -3.41 -2.62 -31.45
C SER A 53 -2.95 -2.28 -32.86
#